data_AF-A0A834LB37-F1
#
_entry.id   AF-A0A834LB37-F1
#
_cell.length_a   1.000
_cell.length_b   1.000
_cell.length_c   1.000
_cell.angle_alpha   90.00
_cell.angle_beta   90.00
_cell.angle_gamma   90.00
#
_symmetry.space_group_name_H-M   'P 1'
#
loop_
_entity.id
_entity.type
_entity.pdbx_description
1 polymer ?
#
loop_
_entity_poly.entity_id
_entity_poly.type
_entity_poly.pdbx_seq_one_letter_code
_entity_poly.pdbx_strand_id
1 'polypeptide(L)'
;MAGKNSVTMKKKSGDEVMDGSDIMELVGNDQVFSNFVDHKFQELDRDGDGKLSVKELQPAVADIGAALGLPSQGASPDSDHIYSEVLSEFTHGKQEKVTKTEFKEVLSDILIGMAAGLKRDPIVILRIDGEDLSEFIRSSNFEFEMVSKFSQIELPEGSLKDYIIKGFEKLTVEQGVPPASDSWVMSNIIEPAVQSDGGYDQQPITQEIFLKEFHKAAERVAQKLKEQPVIVAHTENTFDGSGIKRLLSNKFELDKTLEATMKNIPKDRHGKMPKEYLRVALDVVAPSAGLPPFGAVDEMDHAIASVMKMLDADDGQLVKEEEFKKLLTEILGSLMLQLEGNIISVSTNSVVHEPIASASSLLQPSSSS
;
A
#
# COMPACT_ATOMS: atom_id res chain seq x y z
N MET A 1 -3.78 29.87 16.52
CA MET A 1 -2.62 29.60 15.64
C MET A 1 -2.13 28.21 15.98
N ALA A 2 -2.67 27.18 15.34
CA ALA A 2 -2.21 25.80 15.48
C ALA A 2 -1.25 25.53 14.31
N GLY A 3 -0.02 25.13 14.63
CA GLY A 3 1.01 24.82 13.67
C GLY A 3 0.62 23.61 12.84
N LYS A 4 0.67 23.76 11.51
CA LYS A 4 0.64 22.64 10.56
C LYS A 4 1.94 21.85 10.73
N ASN A 5 1.91 20.77 11.51
CA ASN A 5 2.94 19.73 11.41
C ASN A 5 2.50 18.75 10.31
N SER A 6 2.61 19.18 9.05
CA SER A 6 2.81 18.23 7.97
C SER A 6 4.30 17.90 8.03
N VAL A 7 4.63 16.71 8.54
CA VAL A 7 5.98 16.16 8.45
C VAL A 7 6.19 15.87 6.96
N THR A 8 6.63 16.89 6.23
CA THR A 8 7.12 16.70 4.88
C THR A 8 8.48 16.06 5.03
N MET A 9 8.57 14.76 4.76
CA MET A 9 9.87 14.10 4.62
C MET A 9 10.70 14.93 3.64
N LYS A 10 11.82 15.47 4.13
CA LYS A 10 12.78 16.16 3.27
C LYS A 10 13.24 15.14 2.25
N LYS A 11 12.94 15.37 0.96
CA LYS A 11 13.45 14.54 -0.15
C LYS A 11 14.99 14.51 -0.05
N LYS A 12 15.56 13.38 0.39
CA LYS A 12 17.01 13.22 0.54
C LYS A 12 17.57 12.68 -0.77
N SER A 13 18.86 12.93 -1.01
CA SER A 13 19.56 12.46 -2.20
C SER A 13 19.71 10.94 -2.14
N GLY A 14 18.78 10.21 -2.76
CA GLY A 14 18.72 8.74 -2.73
C GLY A 14 17.30 8.18 -2.78
N ASP A 15 16.29 9.00 -2.49
CA ASP A 15 14.89 8.57 -2.49
C ASP A 15 14.34 8.57 -3.93
N GLU A 16 14.01 7.38 -4.43
CA GLU A 16 13.35 7.22 -5.72
C GLU A 16 11.85 7.08 -5.51
N VAL A 17 11.03 7.78 -6.30
CA VAL A 17 9.57 7.73 -6.17
C VAL A 17 8.99 7.04 -7.39
N MET A 18 8.34 5.90 -7.16
CA MET A 18 7.58 5.15 -8.14
C MET A 18 6.14 5.67 -8.15
N ASP A 19 5.83 6.60 -9.06
CA ASP A 19 4.52 7.26 -9.18
C ASP A 19 3.75 6.85 -10.45
N GLY A 20 4.27 5.88 -11.20
CA GLY A 20 3.65 5.37 -12.43
C GLY A 20 3.87 6.26 -13.67
N SER A 21 4.63 7.35 -13.57
CA SER A 21 4.91 8.23 -14.72
C SER A 21 5.62 7.51 -15.87
N ASP A 22 6.62 6.67 -15.57
CA ASP A 22 7.34 5.88 -16.57
C ASP A 22 6.42 4.89 -17.30
N ILE A 23 5.44 4.31 -16.60
CA ILE A 23 4.44 3.41 -17.20
C ILE A 23 3.54 4.21 -18.16
N MET A 24 3.11 5.41 -17.75
CA MET A 24 2.33 6.31 -18.61
C MET A 24 3.12 6.75 -19.84
N GLU A 25 4.43 7.01 -19.71
CA GLU A 25 5.30 7.36 -20.83
C GLU A 25 5.42 6.19 -21.81
N LEU A 26 5.64 4.97 -21.30
CA LEU A 26 5.73 3.76 -22.11
C LEU A 26 4.45 3.55 -22.93
N VAL A 27 3.29 3.54 -22.27
CA VAL A 27 1.99 3.27 -22.92
C VAL A 27 1.58 4.43 -23.84
N GLY A 28 1.90 5.67 -23.48
CA GLY A 28 1.63 6.85 -24.30
C GLY A 28 2.44 6.91 -25.61
N ASN A 29 3.56 6.20 -25.68
CA ASN A 29 4.36 6.07 -26.89
C ASN A 29 3.90 4.86 -27.73
N ASP A 30 2.91 5.09 -28.59
CA ASP A 30 2.28 4.03 -29.39
C ASP A 30 3.29 3.16 -30.18
N GLN A 31 4.38 3.75 -30.68
CA GLN A 31 5.38 3.00 -31.42
C GLN A 31 6.20 2.07 -30.52
N VAL A 32 6.69 2.58 -29.38
CA VAL A 32 7.48 1.78 -28.42
C VAL A 32 6.61 0.70 -27.81
N PHE A 33 5.39 1.06 -27.40
CA PHE A 33 4.45 0.12 -26.82
C PHE A 33 4.02 -0.95 -27.83
N SER A 34 3.75 -0.59 -29.09
CA SER A 34 3.45 -1.58 -30.13
C SER A 34 4.61 -2.55 -30.34
N ASN A 35 5.86 -2.06 -30.40
CA ASN A 35 7.02 -2.94 -30.56
C ASN A 35 7.18 -3.92 -29.39
N PHE A 36 6.95 -3.44 -28.16
CA PHE A 36 6.94 -4.28 -26.97
C PHE A 36 5.85 -5.35 -27.04
N VAL A 37 4.62 -4.96 -27.40
CA VAL A 37 3.48 -5.87 -27.55
C VAL A 37 3.72 -6.90 -28.65
N ASP A 38 4.30 -6.48 -29.78
CA ASP A 38 4.64 -7.37 -30.90
C ASP A 38 5.56 -8.50 -30.45
N HIS A 39 6.62 -8.15 -29.72
CA HIS A 39 7.57 -9.12 -29.19
C HIS A 39 6.90 -10.06 -28.18
N LYS A 40 6.17 -9.50 -27.21
CA LYS A 40 5.52 -10.29 -26.15
C LYS A 40 4.43 -11.20 -26.69
N PHE A 41 3.65 -10.73 -27.65
CA PHE A 41 2.65 -11.55 -28.31
C PHE A 41 3.29 -12.75 -29.02
N GLN A 42 4.40 -12.53 -29.73
CA GLN A 42 5.14 -13.60 -30.41
C GLN A 42 5.74 -14.61 -29.43
N GLU A 43 6.20 -14.17 -28.25
CA GLU A 43 6.70 -15.08 -27.20
C GLU A 43 5.59 -15.97 -26.61
N LEU A 44 4.37 -15.44 -26.54
CA LEU A 44 3.22 -16.14 -25.96
C LEU A 44 2.48 -17.03 -26.98
N ASP A 45 2.41 -16.64 -28.26
CA ASP A 45 1.76 -17.40 -29.34
C ASP A 45 2.62 -18.61 -29.75
N ARG A 46 2.54 -19.68 -28.95
CA ARG A 46 3.40 -20.86 -29.08
C ARG A 46 2.96 -21.76 -30.22
N ASP A 47 1.66 -21.81 -30.51
CA ASP A 47 1.13 -22.59 -31.63
C ASP A 47 1.18 -21.83 -32.98
N GLY A 48 1.43 -20.52 -32.94
CA GLY A 48 1.68 -19.68 -34.11
C GLY A 48 0.43 -19.42 -34.94
N ASP A 49 -0.75 -19.54 -34.34
CA ASP A 49 -2.03 -19.35 -35.03
C ASP A 49 -2.47 -17.87 -35.10
N GLY A 50 -1.66 -16.97 -34.56
CA GLY A 50 -1.91 -15.53 -34.54
C GLY A 50 -2.90 -15.09 -33.46
N LYS A 51 -3.19 -15.96 -32.48
CA LYS A 51 -4.09 -15.67 -31.35
C LYS A 51 -3.61 -16.35 -30.06
N LEU A 52 -3.81 -15.69 -28.92
CA LEU A 52 -3.44 -16.23 -27.61
C LEU A 52 -4.60 -16.96 -26.96
N SER A 53 -4.39 -18.23 -26.64
CA SER A 53 -5.29 -19.00 -25.79
C SER A 53 -5.05 -18.70 -24.31
N VAL A 54 -6.02 -19.05 -23.46
CA VAL A 54 -5.86 -18.96 -21.98
C VAL A 54 -4.62 -19.70 -21.50
N LYS A 55 -4.29 -20.85 -22.11
CA LYS A 55 -3.11 -21.65 -21.75
C LYS A 55 -1.79 -20.95 -22.09
N GLU A 56 -1.80 -20.09 -23.10
CA GLU A 56 -0.63 -19.30 -23.51
C GLU A 56 -0.47 -18.06 -22.64
N LEU A 57 -1.57 -17.44 -22.19
CA LEU A 57 -1.57 -16.29 -21.29
C LEU A 57 -1.24 -16.67 -19.84
N GLN A 58 -1.68 -17.83 -19.37
CA GLN A 58 -1.60 -18.23 -17.95
C GLN A 58 -0.18 -18.12 -17.35
N PRO A 59 0.91 -18.58 -18.00
CA PRO A 59 2.26 -18.44 -17.44
C PRO A 59 2.66 -16.98 -17.25
N ALA A 60 2.31 -16.13 -18.21
CA ALA A 60 2.61 -14.71 -18.17
C ALA A 60 1.86 -13.99 -17.04
N VAL A 61 0.57 -14.29 -16.87
CA VAL A 61 -0.22 -13.75 -15.76
C VAL A 61 0.31 -14.25 -14.41
N ALA A 62 0.72 -15.52 -14.32
CA ALA A 62 1.33 -16.09 -13.12
C ALA A 62 2.65 -15.40 -12.76
N ASP A 63 3.51 -15.16 -13.76
CA ASP A 63 4.79 -14.46 -13.58
C ASP A 63 4.59 -13.01 -13.12
N ILE A 64 3.56 -12.31 -13.62
CA ILE A 64 3.21 -10.96 -13.13
C ILE A 64 2.72 -11.04 -11.69
N GLY A 65 1.81 -11.98 -11.39
CA GLY A 65 1.30 -12.15 -10.03
C GLY A 65 2.43 -12.39 -9.04
N ALA A 66 3.36 -13.28 -9.37
CA ALA A 66 4.55 -13.54 -8.56
C ALA A 66 5.43 -12.29 -8.37
N ALA A 67 5.65 -11.51 -9.44
CA ALA A 67 6.42 -10.27 -9.36
C ALA A 67 5.74 -9.18 -8.52
N LEU A 68 4.40 -9.19 -8.46
CA LEU A 68 3.60 -8.32 -7.59
C LEU A 68 3.45 -8.88 -6.16
N GLY A 69 4.09 -10.02 -5.85
CA GLY A 69 4.00 -10.65 -4.53
C GLY A 69 2.66 -11.34 -4.26
N LEU A 70 1.84 -11.60 -5.29
CA LEU A 70 0.64 -12.41 -5.14
C LEU A 70 1.02 -13.86 -4.81
N PRO A 71 0.23 -14.55 -3.96
CA PRO A 71 0.37 -15.99 -3.78
C PRO A 71 0.29 -16.71 -5.13
N SER A 72 1.00 -17.83 -5.25
CA SER A 72 0.94 -18.66 -6.47
C SER A 72 -0.47 -19.17 -6.73
N GLN A 73 -0.87 -19.27 -8.00
CA GLN A 73 -2.12 -19.92 -8.38
C GLN A 73 -2.20 -21.33 -7.76
N GLY A 74 -3.33 -21.66 -7.14
CA GLY A 74 -3.60 -22.89 -6.41
C GLY A 74 -3.29 -22.83 -4.91
N ALA A 75 -2.73 -21.73 -4.39
CA ALA A 75 -2.44 -21.57 -2.96
C ALA A 75 -3.71 -21.39 -2.12
N SER A 76 -4.69 -20.65 -2.64
CA SER A 76 -5.99 -20.42 -2.00
C SER A 76 -7.10 -20.11 -3.02
N PRO A 77 -8.38 -20.31 -2.66
CA PRO A 77 -9.51 -19.91 -3.50
C PRO A 77 -9.47 -18.44 -3.91
N ASP A 78 -9.02 -17.55 -3.02
CA ASP A 78 -8.93 -16.11 -3.29
C ASP A 78 -7.83 -15.79 -4.30
N SER A 79 -6.66 -16.45 -4.18
CA SER A 79 -5.59 -16.30 -5.18
C SER A 79 -6.03 -16.79 -6.55
N ASP A 80 -6.71 -17.94 -6.61
CA ASP A 80 -7.24 -18.50 -7.85
C ASP A 80 -8.26 -17.58 -8.50
N HIS A 81 -9.11 -16.95 -7.69
CA HIS A 81 -10.07 -15.97 -8.15
C HIS A 81 -9.37 -14.78 -8.83
N ILE A 82 -8.31 -14.21 -8.23
CA ILE A 82 -7.54 -13.10 -8.82
C ILE A 82 -6.95 -13.49 -10.18
N TYR A 83 -6.30 -14.65 -10.29
CA TYR A 83 -5.75 -15.10 -11.56
C TYR A 83 -6.84 -15.34 -12.62
N SER A 84 -7.98 -15.90 -12.20
CA SER A 84 -9.10 -16.14 -13.11
C SER A 84 -9.72 -14.84 -13.62
N GLU A 85 -9.81 -13.80 -12.77
CA GLU A 85 -10.35 -12.50 -13.14
C GLU A 85 -9.45 -11.79 -14.15
N VAL A 86 -8.14 -11.78 -13.93
CA VAL A 86 -7.19 -11.19 -14.90
C VAL A 86 -7.24 -11.92 -16.25
N LEU A 87 -7.33 -13.25 -16.25
CA LEU A 87 -7.48 -14.02 -17.49
C LEU A 87 -8.84 -13.77 -18.17
N SER A 88 -9.88 -13.49 -17.39
CA SER A 88 -11.21 -13.18 -17.92
C SER A 88 -11.22 -11.83 -18.64
N GLU A 89 -10.47 -10.83 -18.15
CA GLU A 89 -10.30 -9.52 -18.79
C GLU A 89 -9.68 -9.64 -20.18
N PHE A 90 -8.62 -10.45 -20.35
CA PHE A 90 -8.03 -10.70 -21.67
C PHE A 90 -9.01 -11.39 -22.64
N THR A 91 -9.93 -12.19 -22.13
CA THR A 91 -10.82 -13.03 -22.93
C THR A 91 -12.26 -12.51 -23.00
N HIS A 92 -12.54 -11.35 -22.41
CA HIS A 92 -13.87 -10.78 -22.25
C HIS A 92 -14.90 -11.78 -21.67
N GLY A 93 -14.44 -12.64 -20.76
CA GLY A 93 -15.25 -13.70 -20.15
C GLY A 93 -15.67 -14.85 -21.08
N LYS A 94 -15.11 -14.93 -22.30
CA LYS A 94 -15.38 -16.02 -23.26
C LYS A 94 -14.18 -16.96 -23.33
N GLN A 95 -14.39 -18.27 -23.51
CA GLN A 95 -13.29 -19.21 -23.75
C GLN A 95 -12.71 -19.13 -25.19
N GLU A 96 -12.62 -17.92 -25.75
CA GLU A 96 -12.12 -17.68 -27.11
C GLU A 96 -10.64 -17.26 -27.09
N LYS A 97 -9.97 -17.42 -28.23
CA LYS A 97 -8.58 -16.97 -28.41
C LYS A 97 -8.54 -15.45 -28.63
N VAL A 98 -7.53 -14.80 -28.04
CA VAL A 98 -7.33 -13.34 -28.02
C VAL A 98 -6.46 -12.90 -29.19
N THR A 99 -6.92 -11.95 -29.99
CA THR A 99 -6.11 -11.37 -31.06
C THR A 99 -5.05 -10.44 -30.52
N LYS A 100 -4.04 -10.12 -31.33
CA LYS A 100 -2.98 -9.18 -30.96
C LYS A 100 -3.49 -7.78 -30.60
N THR A 101 -4.52 -7.30 -31.31
CA THR A 101 -5.14 -6.00 -31.02
C THR A 101 -5.82 -6.02 -29.64
N GLU A 102 -6.61 -7.06 -29.35
CA GLU A 102 -7.27 -7.21 -28.05
C GLU A 102 -6.23 -7.34 -26.92
N PHE A 103 -5.17 -8.12 -27.13
CA PHE A 103 -4.07 -8.25 -26.16
C PHE A 103 -3.40 -6.89 -25.88
N LYS A 104 -3.16 -6.08 -26.93
CA LYS A 104 -2.58 -4.73 -26.80
C LYS A 104 -3.49 -3.81 -25.96
N GLU A 105 -4.79 -3.81 -26.25
CA GLU A 105 -5.77 -2.96 -25.58
C GLU A 105 -5.88 -3.32 -24.10
N VAL A 106 -6.06 -4.60 -23.78
CA VAL A 106 -6.18 -5.06 -22.38
C VAL A 106 -4.88 -4.80 -21.61
N LEU A 107 -3.71 -5.08 -22.21
CA LEU A 107 -2.42 -4.81 -21.56
C LEU A 107 -2.22 -3.30 -21.31
N SER A 108 -2.62 -2.45 -22.25
CA SER A 108 -2.61 -1.00 -22.09
C SER A 108 -3.48 -0.57 -20.91
N ASP A 109 -4.73 -1.04 -20.85
CA ASP A 109 -5.68 -0.69 -19.78
C ASP A 109 -5.17 -1.13 -18.40
N ILE A 110 -4.57 -2.31 -18.30
CA ILE A 110 -3.94 -2.80 -17.06
C ILE A 110 -2.78 -1.89 -16.63
N LEU A 111 -1.86 -1.56 -17.54
CA LEU A 111 -0.70 -0.71 -17.24
C LEU A 111 -1.13 0.72 -16.87
N ILE A 112 -2.11 1.29 -17.56
CA ILE A 112 -2.70 2.59 -17.23
C ILE A 112 -3.35 2.53 -15.84
N GLY A 113 -4.05 1.44 -15.52
CA GLY A 113 -4.64 1.19 -14.20
C GLY A 113 -3.58 1.14 -13.10
N MET A 114 -2.48 0.40 -13.31
CA MET A 114 -1.34 0.34 -12.39
C MET A 114 -0.72 1.73 -12.18
N ALA A 115 -0.49 2.46 -13.27
CA ALA A 115 0.08 3.79 -13.22
C ALA A 115 -0.84 4.79 -12.49
N ALA A 116 -2.16 4.70 -12.70
CA ALA A 116 -3.13 5.50 -11.95
C ALA A 116 -3.13 5.14 -10.46
N GLY A 117 -2.96 3.86 -10.12
CA GLY A 117 -2.77 3.36 -8.76
C GLY A 117 -1.52 3.95 -8.11
N LEU A 118 -0.35 3.82 -8.75
CA LEU A 118 0.93 4.37 -8.25
C LEU A 118 0.91 5.90 -8.15
N LYS A 119 0.18 6.58 -9.04
CA LYS A 119 -0.01 8.03 -8.93
C LYS A 119 -0.81 8.41 -7.69
N ARG A 120 -1.76 7.58 -7.28
CA ARG A 120 -2.58 7.79 -6.08
C ARG A 120 -1.78 7.42 -4.82
N ASP A 121 -1.13 6.26 -4.85
CA ASP A 121 -0.39 5.66 -3.74
C ASP A 121 1.07 5.40 -4.19
N PRO A 122 1.94 6.43 -4.22
CA PRO A 122 3.30 6.28 -4.73
C PRO A 122 4.16 5.45 -3.77
N ILE A 123 5.07 4.66 -4.33
CA ILE A 123 6.03 3.88 -3.56
C ILE A 123 7.37 4.62 -3.56
N VAL A 124 7.88 4.93 -2.37
CA VAL A 124 9.20 5.55 -2.18
C VAL A 124 10.21 4.44 -1.91
N ILE A 125 11.24 4.34 -2.73
CA ILE A 125 12.37 3.44 -2.52
C ILE A 125 13.40 4.18 -1.67
N LEU A 126 13.54 3.73 -0.42
CA LEU A 126 14.47 4.27 0.57
C LEU A 126 15.70 3.39 0.64
N ARG A 127 16.88 4.00 0.63
CA ARG A 127 18.14 3.33 0.94
C ARG A 127 18.56 3.64 2.36
N ILE A 128 18.35 2.69 3.27
CA ILE A 128 18.67 2.81 4.68
C ILE A 128 20.12 2.36 4.93
N ASP A 129 21.01 3.33 5.16
CA ASP A 129 22.46 3.11 5.32
C ASP A 129 23.01 3.52 6.70
N GLY A 130 22.12 3.79 7.65
CA GLY A 130 22.46 4.10 9.04
C GLY A 130 22.78 5.56 9.33
N GLU A 131 22.82 6.45 8.32
CA GLU A 131 23.02 7.89 8.57
C GLU A 131 21.84 8.48 9.36
N ASP A 132 20.61 8.14 8.97
CA ASP A 132 19.39 8.64 9.62
C ASP A 132 19.25 8.12 11.06
N LEU A 133 19.61 6.86 11.31
CA LEU A 133 19.68 6.31 12.67
C LEU A 133 20.75 7.03 13.51
N SER A 134 21.90 7.35 12.90
CA SER A 134 22.97 8.09 13.55
C SER A 134 22.57 9.53 13.87
N GLU A 135 21.78 10.18 13.02
CA GLU A 135 21.19 11.49 13.28
C GLU A 135 20.17 11.41 14.42
N PHE A 136 19.28 10.42 14.37
CA PHE A 136 18.24 10.19 15.38
C PHE A 136 18.82 10.03 16.78
N ILE A 137 19.81 9.16 16.98
CA ILE A 137 20.39 8.92 18.33
C ILE A 137 21.15 10.12 18.89
N ARG A 138 21.62 11.05 18.04
CA ARG A 138 22.26 12.31 18.46
C ARG A 138 21.26 13.45 18.68
N SER A 139 19.99 13.24 18.30
CA SER A 139 18.95 14.24 18.42
C SER A 139 18.49 14.42 19.87
N SER A 140 17.93 15.58 20.18
CA SER A 140 17.31 15.85 21.48
C SER A 140 16.04 15.03 21.73
N ASN A 141 15.45 14.45 20.69
CA ASN A 141 14.20 13.71 20.78
C ASN A 141 14.41 12.23 21.13
N PHE A 142 15.64 11.71 20.94
CA PHE A 142 15.98 10.32 21.17
C PHE A 142 15.48 9.79 22.52
N GLU A 143 15.84 10.45 23.62
CA GLU A 143 15.45 10.00 24.95
C GLU A 143 13.92 10.02 25.12
N PHE A 144 13.26 11.11 24.71
CA PHE A 144 11.81 11.24 24.85
C PHE A 144 11.06 10.14 24.08
N GLU A 145 11.44 9.91 22.82
CA GLU A 145 10.80 8.89 21.99
C GLU A 145 11.08 7.47 22.49
N MET A 146 12.31 7.17 22.89
CA MET A 146 12.67 5.84 23.37
C MET A 146 12.06 5.53 24.74
N VAL A 147 11.90 6.52 25.63
CA VAL A 147 11.18 6.34 26.90
C VAL A 147 9.70 6.05 26.65
N SER A 148 9.08 6.79 25.74
CA SER A 148 7.69 6.54 25.35
C SER A 148 7.52 5.12 24.80
N LYS A 149 8.39 4.69 23.89
CA LYS A 149 8.38 3.33 23.33
C LYS A 149 8.65 2.27 24.39
N PHE A 150 9.59 2.49 25.31
CA PHE A 150 9.89 1.58 26.42
C PHE A 150 8.68 1.33 27.32
N SER A 151 7.88 2.37 27.62
CA SER A 151 6.67 2.24 28.44
C SER A 151 5.59 1.35 27.81
N GLN A 152 5.66 1.12 26.49
CA GLN A 152 4.74 0.28 25.74
C GLN A 152 5.26 -1.15 25.54
N ILE A 153 6.48 -1.46 26.00
CA ILE A 153 7.06 -2.81 25.91
C ILE A 153 6.64 -3.60 27.15
N GLU A 154 5.76 -4.57 26.94
CA GLU A 154 5.28 -5.46 28.00
C GLU A 154 6.08 -6.78 27.98
N LEU A 155 7.24 -6.78 28.66
CA LEU A 155 8.10 -7.96 28.81
C LEU A 155 8.50 -8.19 30.28
N PRO A 156 7.57 -8.61 31.16
CA PRO A 156 7.84 -8.73 32.59
C PRO A 156 8.99 -9.69 32.94
N GLU A 157 9.24 -10.71 32.12
CA GLU A 157 10.33 -11.68 32.29
C GLU A 157 11.42 -11.56 31.21
N GLY A 158 11.39 -10.51 30.38
CA GLY A 158 12.32 -10.33 29.27
C GLY A 158 13.75 -10.00 29.72
N SER A 159 14.74 -10.48 28.98
CA SER A 159 16.12 -10.06 29.14
C SER A 159 16.35 -8.66 28.55
N LEU A 160 17.45 -8.00 28.91
CA LEU A 160 17.81 -6.70 28.34
C LEU A 160 17.90 -6.76 26.80
N LYS A 161 18.37 -7.89 26.26
CA LYS A 161 18.41 -8.13 24.81
C LYS A 161 17.01 -8.05 24.20
N ASP A 162 16.03 -8.69 24.83
CA ASP A 162 14.65 -8.72 24.34
C ASP A 162 14.03 -7.32 24.34
N TYR A 163 14.28 -6.54 25.40
CA TYR A 163 13.86 -5.13 25.46
C TYR A 163 14.48 -4.29 24.34
N ILE A 164 15.79 -4.45 24.08
CA ILE A 164 16.46 -3.71 23.00
C ILE A 164 15.90 -4.11 21.63
N ILE A 165 15.70 -5.40 21.37
CA ILE A 165 15.09 -5.90 20.12
C ILE A 165 13.68 -5.31 19.96
N LYS A 166 12.85 -5.36 21.00
CA LYS A 166 11.52 -4.73 20.99
C LYS A 166 11.59 -3.22 20.76
N GLY A 167 12.62 -2.56 21.27
CA GLY A 167 12.89 -1.15 20.98
C GLY A 167 13.07 -0.91 19.48
N PHE A 168 13.88 -1.74 18.79
CA PHE A 168 14.08 -1.64 17.34
C PHE A 168 12.81 -1.97 16.55
N GLU A 169 12.02 -2.95 16.99
CA GLU A 169 10.70 -3.24 16.38
C GLU A 169 9.71 -2.06 16.49
N LYS A 170 9.92 -1.14 17.44
CA LYS A 170 9.13 0.08 17.59
C LYS A 170 9.67 1.26 16.77
N LEU A 171 10.86 1.15 16.19
CA LEU A 171 11.42 2.16 15.29
C LEU A 171 11.04 1.85 13.84
N THR A 172 11.00 2.89 13.02
CA THR A 172 10.59 2.82 11.62
C THR A 172 11.67 3.44 10.72
N VAL A 173 11.39 3.46 9.41
CA VAL A 173 12.26 4.12 8.42
C VAL A 173 12.47 5.61 8.73
N GLU A 174 11.53 6.27 9.45
CA GLU A 174 11.69 7.66 9.89
C GLU A 174 12.87 7.86 10.83
N GLN A 175 13.17 6.85 11.66
CA GLN A 175 14.32 6.84 12.55
C GLN A 175 15.52 6.12 11.91
N GLY A 176 15.50 5.89 10.60
CA GLY A 176 16.58 5.23 9.86
C GLY A 176 16.73 3.74 10.15
N VAL A 177 15.66 3.07 10.62
CA VAL A 177 15.67 1.64 10.92
C VAL A 177 14.83 0.89 9.87
N PRO A 178 15.40 -0.07 9.12
CA PRO A 178 14.60 -0.90 8.24
C PRO A 178 13.69 -1.82 9.07
N PRO A 179 12.57 -2.33 8.51
CA PRO A 179 11.60 -3.14 9.24
C PRO A 179 12.25 -4.31 9.99
N ALA A 180 12.29 -4.25 11.32
CA ALA A 180 12.88 -5.31 12.14
C ALA A 180 12.05 -6.61 12.12
N SER A 181 10.79 -6.56 11.68
CA SER A 181 9.96 -7.74 11.42
C SER A 181 10.48 -8.60 10.26
N ASP A 182 11.30 -8.03 9.37
CA ASP A 182 11.93 -8.79 8.30
C ASP A 182 13.03 -9.71 8.88
N SER A 183 12.96 -11.00 8.53
CA SER A 183 13.85 -12.02 9.09
C SER A 183 15.32 -11.79 8.73
N TRP A 184 15.59 -11.25 7.54
CA TRP A 184 16.95 -10.97 7.11
C TRP A 184 17.50 -9.77 7.87
N VAL A 185 16.72 -8.70 8.03
CA VAL A 185 17.11 -7.51 8.82
C VAL A 185 17.41 -7.91 10.26
N MET A 186 16.52 -8.69 10.88
CA MET A 186 16.71 -9.16 12.25
C MET A 186 18.03 -9.93 12.39
N SER A 187 18.26 -10.91 11.53
CA SER A 187 19.40 -11.84 11.65
C SER A 187 20.76 -11.21 11.28
N ASN A 188 20.79 -10.27 10.33
CA ASN A 188 22.05 -9.74 9.78
C ASN A 188 22.42 -8.37 10.37
N ILE A 189 21.41 -7.56 10.70
CA ILE A 189 21.60 -6.18 11.14
C ILE A 189 21.37 -6.05 12.65
N ILE A 190 20.18 -6.41 13.15
CA ILE A 190 19.76 -6.10 14.52
C ILE A 190 20.40 -7.04 15.54
N GLU A 191 20.15 -8.36 15.48
CA GLU A 191 20.65 -9.31 16.48
C GLU A 191 22.16 -9.26 16.69
N PRO A 192 23.00 -9.16 15.63
CA PRO A 192 24.44 -9.13 15.82
C PRO A 192 24.95 -7.80 16.39
N ALA A 193 24.16 -6.73 16.33
CA ALA A 193 24.47 -5.43 16.97
C ALA A 193 24.10 -5.41 18.45
N VAL A 194 23.09 -6.20 18.85
CA VAL A 194 22.69 -6.38 20.25
C VAL A 194 23.63 -7.39 20.91
N GLN A 195 24.89 -6.97 21.12
CA GLN A 195 25.84 -7.75 21.92
C GLN A 195 25.38 -7.77 23.39
N SER A 196 25.20 -8.97 23.94
CA SER A 196 25.14 -9.17 25.37
C SER A 196 26.57 -9.22 25.91
N ASP A 197 27.14 -8.08 26.29
CA ASP A 197 28.24 -8.12 27.25
C ASP A 197 27.65 -8.75 28.53
N GLY A 198 28.03 -9.99 28.82
CA GLY A 198 27.39 -10.87 29.79
C GLY A 198 27.47 -10.36 31.24
N GLY A 199 26.63 -9.39 31.58
CA GLY A 199 26.66 -8.74 32.89
C GLY A 199 25.32 -8.25 33.44
N TYR A 200 24.19 -8.50 32.79
CA TYR A 200 22.90 -7.99 33.25
C TYR A 200 21.85 -9.09 33.41
N ASP A 201 22.08 -9.99 34.37
CA ASP A 201 21.01 -10.76 35.06
C ASP A 201 20.22 -9.86 36.04
N GLN A 202 20.25 -8.53 35.87
CA GLN A 202 19.57 -7.59 36.75
C GLN A 202 18.15 -7.34 36.25
N GLN A 203 17.21 -8.14 36.76
CA GLN A 203 15.83 -7.72 36.84
C GLN A 203 15.60 -6.89 38.13
N PRO A 204 14.84 -5.79 38.07
CA PRO A 204 14.14 -5.25 36.91
C PRO A 204 15.02 -4.35 36.02
N ILE A 205 14.78 -4.38 34.72
CA ILE A 205 15.43 -3.48 33.75
C ILE A 205 14.86 -2.08 33.96
N THR A 206 15.73 -1.14 34.32
CA THR A 206 15.34 0.27 34.48
C THR A 206 15.39 0.99 33.15
N GLN A 207 14.60 2.07 33.04
CA GLN A 207 14.61 2.96 31.87
C GLN A 207 16.02 3.48 31.52
N GLU A 208 16.82 3.83 32.53
CA GLU A 208 18.18 4.34 32.34
C GLU A 208 19.12 3.29 31.74
N ILE A 209 19.02 2.04 32.21
CA ILE A 209 19.77 0.90 31.64
C ILE A 209 19.34 0.67 30.19
N PHE A 210 18.03 0.65 29.93
CA PHE A 210 17.50 0.48 28.58
C PHE A 210 18.02 1.55 27.62
N LEU A 211 17.89 2.83 27.96
CA LEU A 211 18.32 3.93 27.09
C LEU A 211 19.81 3.86 26.75
N LYS A 212 20.64 3.63 27.76
CA LYS A 212 22.10 3.56 27.60
C LYS A 212 22.51 2.41 26.69
N GLU A 213 21.96 1.22 26.91
CA GLU A 213 22.34 0.03 26.15
C GLU A 213 21.68 0.00 24.77
N PHE A 214 20.47 0.55 24.62
CA PHE A 214 19.82 0.78 23.32
C PHE A 214 20.64 1.74 22.46
N HIS A 215 21.13 2.86 23.02
CA HIS A 215 21.97 3.80 22.29
C HIS A 215 23.22 3.11 21.70
N LYS A 216 23.94 2.32 22.50
CA LYS A 216 25.11 1.56 22.02
C LYS A 216 24.74 0.55 20.94
N ALA A 217 23.61 -0.14 21.09
CA ALA A 217 23.12 -1.07 20.07
C ALA A 217 22.79 -0.32 18.78
N ALA A 218 22.16 0.86 18.85
CA ALA A 218 21.79 1.67 17.71
C ALA A 218 23.03 2.21 16.96
N GLU A 219 24.10 2.59 17.66
CA GLU A 219 25.39 2.94 17.02
C GLU A 219 25.95 1.77 16.21
N ARG A 220 25.89 0.54 16.76
CA ARG A 220 26.35 -0.68 16.07
C ARG A 220 25.45 -1.04 14.89
N VAL A 221 24.13 -0.88 15.03
CA VAL A 221 23.17 -1.07 13.93
C VAL A 221 23.47 -0.08 12.80
N ALA A 222 23.66 1.20 13.12
CA ALA A 222 24.01 2.22 12.13
C ALA A 222 25.31 1.87 11.39
N GLN A 223 26.35 1.41 12.11
CA GLN A 223 27.59 0.97 11.50
C GLN A 223 27.38 -0.25 10.56
N LYS A 224 26.53 -1.21 10.94
CA LYS A 224 26.20 -2.35 10.07
C LYS A 224 25.43 -1.94 8.83
N LEU A 225 24.47 -1.02 8.95
CA LEU A 225 23.73 -0.48 7.81
C LEU A 225 24.65 0.29 6.85
N LYS A 226 25.71 0.92 7.36
CA LYS A 226 26.72 1.57 6.53
C LYS A 226 27.53 0.57 5.71
N GLU A 227 27.83 -0.59 6.28
CA GLU A 227 28.53 -1.69 5.61
C GLU A 227 27.61 -2.45 4.64
N GLN A 228 26.36 -2.64 5.04
CA GLN A 228 25.34 -3.36 4.31
C GLN A 228 24.01 -2.58 4.32
N PRO A 229 23.87 -1.61 3.39
CA PRO A 229 22.65 -0.82 3.27
C PRO A 229 21.45 -1.69 2.90
N VAL A 230 20.28 -1.33 3.41
CA VAL A 230 19.03 -2.04 3.15
C VAL A 230 18.13 -1.18 2.29
N ILE A 231 17.58 -1.76 1.22
CA ILE A 231 16.57 -1.10 0.39
C ILE A 231 15.19 -1.39 0.97
N VAL A 232 14.39 -0.35 1.16
CA VAL A 232 13.03 -0.45 1.72
C VAL A 232 12.06 0.24 0.77
N ALA A 233 11.04 -0.48 0.35
CA ALA A 233 9.87 0.10 -0.29
C ALA A 233 8.95 0.65 0.81
N HIS A 234 8.74 1.97 0.78
CA HIS A 234 7.95 2.71 1.74
C HIS A 234 6.74 3.33 1.03
N THR A 235 5.56 3.11 1.60
CA THR A 235 4.34 3.80 1.18
C THR A 235 3.77 4.54 2.38
N GLU A 236 3.36 5.79 2.18
CA GLU A 236 2.67 6.57 3.20
C GLU A 236 1.44 7.23 2.58
N ASN A 237 0.28 6.92 3.16
CA ASN A 237 -0.99 7.46 2.75
C ASN A 237 -1.57 8.32 3.86
N THR A 238 -1.89 9.57 3.52
CA THR A 238 -2.48 10.54 4.43
C THR A 238 -3.90 10.86 4.00
N PHE A 239 -4.86 10.63 4.89
CA PHE A 239 -6.27 10.95 4.71
C PHE A 239 -6.63 12.18 5.54
N ASP A 240 -6.70 13.33 4.86
CA ASP A 240 -6.96 14.66 5.45
C ASP A 240 -8.32 15.27 5.03
N GLY A 241 -9.13 14.50 4.29
CA GLY A 241 -10.42 14.94 3.76
C GLY A 241 -10.33 15.80 2.49
N SER A 242 -9.12 16.12 1.99
CA SER A 242 -8.95 16.95 0.78
C SER A 242 -9.53 16.29 -0.47
N GLY A 243 -9.40 14.97 -0.62
CA GLY A 243 -10.02 14.20 -1.71
C GLY A 243 -11.53 14.30 -1.72
N ILE A 244 -12.16 14.17 -0.54
CA ILE A 244 -13.61 14.34 -0.38
C ILE A 244 -14.02 15.77 -0.72
N LYS A 245 -13.28 16.76 -0.20
CA LYS A 245 -13.52 18.18 -0.47
C LYS A 245 -13.47 18.51 -1.96
N ARG A 246 -12.49 17.95 -2.67
CA ARG A 246 -12.37 18.08 -4.13
C ARG A 246 -13.60 17.52 -4.83
N LEU A 247 -14.01 16.30 -4.48
CA LEU A 247 -15.19 15.65 -5.07
C LEU A 247 -16.47 16.45 -4.80
N LEU A 248 -16.72 16.86 -3.56
CA LEU A 248 -17.89 17.66 -3.17
C LEU A 248 -17.94 19.04 -3.83
N SER A 249 -16.77 19.62 -4.15
CA SER A 249 -16.69 20.92 -4.84
C SER A 249 -16.95 20.81 -6.34
N ASN A 250 -16.83 19.62 -6.94
CA ASN A 250 -17.04 19.38 -8.36
C ASN A 250 -18.39 18.70 -8.59
N LYS A 251 -19.45 19.52 -8.77
CA LYS A 251 -20.81 19.01 -8.95
C LYS A 251 -20.94 17.97 -10.07
N PHE A 252 -20.28 18.19 -11.21
CA PHE A 252 -20.37 17.27 -12.34
C PHE A 252 -19.78 15.89 -12.01
N GLU A 253 -18.62 15.86 -11.36
CA GLU A 253 -17.94 14.63 -10.96
C GLU A 253 -18.70 13.92 -9.84
N LEU A 254 -19.21 14.67 -8.86
CA LEU A 254 -20.07 14.13 -7.80
C LEU A 254 -21.33 13.49 -8.38
N ASP A 255 -22.09 14.23 -9.20
CA ASP A 255 -23.33 13.74 -9.81
C ASP A 255 -23.03 12.48 -10.65
N LYS A 256 -22.00 12.52 -11.50
CA LYS A 256 -21.58 11.35 -12.31
C LYS A 256 -21.24 10.13 -11.44
N THR A 257 -20.51 10.35 -10.34
CA THR A 257 -20.09 9.29 -9.43
C THR A 257 -21.30 8.69 -8.70
N LEU A 258 -22.20 9.53 -8.18
CA LEU A 258 -23.42 9.09 -7.52
C LEU A 258 -24.31 8.29 -8.48
N GLU A 259 -24.52 8.76 -9.71
CA GLU A 259 -25.28 8.03 -10.74
C GLU A 259 -24.67 6.68 -11.08
N ALA A 260 -23.33 6.59 -11.17
CA ALA A 260 -22.64 5.33 -11.39
C ALA A 260 -22.85 4.36 -10.21
N THR A 261 -22.74 4.84 -8.97
CA THR A 261 -22.98 4.05 -7.76
C THR A 261 -24.41 3.49 -7.74
N MET A 262 -25.42 4.29 -8.10
CA MET A 262 -26.83 3.85 -8.08
C MET A 262 -27.14 2.71 -9.06
N LYS A 263 -26.29 2.45 -10.05
CA LYS A 263 -26.44 1.30 -10.96
C LYS A 263 -26.07 -0.03 -10.30
N ASN A 264 -25.23 0.01 -9.26
CA ASN A 264 -24.71 -1.17 -8.58
C ASN A 264 -25.51 -1.52 -7.31
N ILE A 265 -26.36 -0.62 -6.83
CA ILE A 265 -27.14 -0.84 -5.60
C ILE A 265 -28.49 -1.52 -5.93
N PRO A 266 -28.83 -2.65 -5.29
CA PRO A 266 -30.11 -3.31 -5.48
C PRO A 266 -31.29 -2.40 -5.08
N LYS A 267 -32.32 -2.36 -5.94
CA LYS A 267 -33.55 -1.58 -5.72
C LYS A 267 -34.74 -2.52 -5.53
N ASP A 268 -35.67 -2.13 -4.66
CA ASP A 268 -36.95 -2.82 -4.55
C ASP A 268 -37.85 -2.54 -5.77
N ARG A 269 -38.99 -3.22 -5.83
CA ARG A 269 -40.03 -3.04 -6.87
C ARG A 269 -40.58 -1.61 -7.00
N HIS A 270 -40.31 -0.73 -6.04
CA HIS A 270 -40.73 0.67 -6.02
C HIS A 270 -39.55 1.64 -6.21
N GLY A 271 -38.35 1.13 -6.55
CA GLY A 271 -37.15 1.95 -6.72
C GLY A 271 -36.54 2.48 -5.43
N LYS A 272 -36.87 1.88 -4.28
CA LYS A 272 -36.29 2.22 -2.97
C LYS A 272 -35.10 1.31 -2.65
N MET A 273 -34.19 1.82 -1.83
CA MET A 273 -32.96 1.13 -1.42
C MET A 273 -32.88 1.09 0.11
N PRO A 274 -32.51 -0.06 0.70
CA PRO A 274 -32.19 -0.14 2.12
C PRO A 274 -30.95 0.70 2.46
N LYS A 275 -30.99 1.44 3.57
CA LYS A 275 -29.81 2.19 4.06
C LYS A 275 -28.60 1.30 4.39
N GLU A 276 -28.79 0.01 4.64
CA GLU A 276 -27.70 -0.96 4.84
C GLU A 276 -26.69 -0.99 3.68
N TYR A 277 -27.12 -0.64 2.46
CA TYR A 277 -26.24 -0.54 1.30
C TYR A 277 -25.40 0.74 1.26
N LEU A 278 -25.53 1.67 2.21
CA LEU A 278 -24.73 2.91 2.22
C LEU A 278 -23.24 2.64 2.39
N ARG A 279 -22.86 1.58 3.13
CA ARG A 279 -21.44 1.20 3.25
C ARG A 279 -20.89 0.72 1.91
N VAL A 280 -21.64 -0.12 1.21
CA VAL A 280 -21.29 -0.59 -0.14
C VAL A 280 -21.23 0.58 -1.11
N ALA A 281 -22.20 1.49 -1.05
CA ALA A 281 -22.22 2.68 -1.89
C ALA A 281 -21.03 3.61 -1.59
N LEU A 282 -20.65 3.77 -0.32
CA LEU A 282 -19.49 4.55 0.07
C LEU A 282 -18.19 3.94 -0.47
N ASP A 283 -18.05 2.62 -0.43
CA ASP A 283 -16.89 1.91 -0.96
C ASP A 283 -16.74 2.13 -2.48
N VAL A 284 -17.85 2.16 -3.23
CA VAL A 284 -17.85 2.50 -4.67
C VAL A 284 -17.43 3.96 -4.93
N VAL A 285 -17.76 4.89 -4.03
CA VAL A 285 -17.40 6.31 -4.16
C VAL A 285 -16.00 6.61 -3.61
N ALA A 286 -15.47 5.75 -2.73
CA ALA A 286 -14.21 5.95 -2.02
C ALA A 286 -13.02 6.30 -2.95
N PRO A 287 -12.81 5.64 -4.10
CA PRO A 287 -11.73 5.99 -5.02
C PRO A 287 -11.80 7.44 -5.53
N SER A 288 -12.99 7.92 -5.88
CA SER A 288 -13.20 9.31 -6.33
C SER A 288 -12.97 10.33 -5.21
N ALA A 289 -13.26 9.92 -3.98
CA ALA A 289 -13.09 10.71 -2.76
C ALA A 289 -11.68 10.63 -2.15
N GLY A 290 -10.78 9.82 -2.72
CA GLY A 290 -9.43 9.60 -2.16
C GLY A 290 -9.46 8.85 -0.81
N LEU A 291 -10.47 8.02 -0.59
CA LEU A 291 -10.61 7.17 0.59
C LEU A 291 -10.11 5.75 0.27
N PRO A 292 -9.59 5.03 1.27
CA PRO A 292 -9.22 3.64 1.10
C PRO A 292 -10.49 2.77 0.99
N PRO A 293 -10.39 1.57 0.40
CA PRO A 293 -11.46 0.58 0.47
C PRO A 293 -11.81 0.23 1.92
N PHE A 294 -13.06 -0.14 2.17
CA PHE A 294 -13.50 -0.60 3.48
C PHE A 294 -12.71 -1.83 3.93
N GLY A 295 -12.26 -1.87 5.19
CA GLY A 295 -11.45 -2.95 5.73
C GLY A 295 -9.94 -2.82 5.47
N ALA A 296 -9.51 -1.82 4.68
CA ALA A 296 -8.09 -1.61 4.41
C ALA A 296 -7.37 -0.83 5.52
N VAL A 297 -8.10 0.03 6.25
CA VAL A 297 -7.55 0.88 7.32
C VAL A 297 -8.53 0.93 8.48
N ASP A 298 -8.19 0.29 9.60
CA ASP A 298 -9.06 0.18 10.76
C ASP A 298 -9.48 1.55 11.30
N GLU A 299 -8.59 2.53 11.40
CA GLU A 299 -8.91 3.87 11.88
C GLU A 299 -9.93 4.58 10.99
N MET A 300 -9.85 4.36 9.66
CA MET A 300 -10.80 4.91 8.71
C MET A 300 -12.16 4.22 8.87
N ASP A 301 -12.19 2.90 9.05
CA ASP A 301 -13.43 2.16 9.28
C ASP A 301 -14.13 2.62 10.56
N HIS A 302 -13.36 2.92 11.61
CA HIS A 302 -13.89 3.52 12.84
C HIS A 302 -14.47 4.92 12.60
N ALA A 303 -13.81 5.75 11.79
CA ALA A 303 -14.33 7.07 11.41
C ALA A 303 -15.65 6.96 10.63
N ILE A 304 -15.71 6.06 9.64
CA ILE A 304 -16.91 5.76 8.86
C ILE A 304 -18.05 5.27 9.77
N ALA A 305 -17.77 4.31 10.65
CA ALA A 305 -18.76 3.80 11.60
C ALA A 305 -19.29 4.90 12.53
N SER A 306 -18.42 5.80 12.99
CA SER A 306 -18.82 6.95 13.81
C SER A 306 -19.76 7.90 13.06
N VAL A 307 -19.47 8.21 11.79
CA VAL A 307 -20.32 9.10 10.98
C VAL A 307 -21.66 8.46 10.67
N MET A 308 -21.67 7.18 10.29
CA MET A 308 -22.90 6.43 10.01
C MET A 308 -23.84 6.42 11.22
N LYS A 309 -23.28 6.23 12.43
CA LYS A 309 -24.04 6.28 13.68
C LYS A 309 -24.60 7.66 13.98
N MET A 310 -23.84 8.73 13.69
CA MET A 310 -24.29 10.11 13.92
C MET A 310 -25.46 10.52 13.02
N LEU A 311 -25.56 9.94 11.83
CA LEU A 311 -26.57 10.26 10.82
C LEU A 311 -27.77 9.30 10.81
N ASP A 312 -27.85 8.38 11.78
CA ASP A 312 -28.87 7.30 11.82
C ASP A 312 -28.96 6.56 10.47
N ALA A 313 -27.79 6.29 9.88
CA ALA A 313 -27.66 5.74 8.52
C ALA A 313 -27.69 4.20 8.47
N ASP A 314 -27.94 3.52 9.59
CA ASP A 314 -27.90 2.04 9.70
C ASP A 314 -29.21 1.46 10.27
N ASP A 315 -30.33 2.18 10.10
CA ASP A 315 -31.64 1.82 10.65
C ASP A 315 -32.46 0.84 9.75
N GLY A 316 -31.86 0.36 8.64
CA GLY A 316 -32.51 -0.54 7.68
C GLY A 316 -33.65 0.10 6.88
N GLN A 317 -33.88 1.41 7.01
CA GLN A 317 -34.99 2.08 6.37
C GLN A 317 -34.87 2.05 4.83
N LEU A 318 -35.99 1.86 4.14
CA LEU A 318 -36.07 1.98 2.68
C LEU A 318 -36.24 3.44 2.28
N VAL A 319 -35.24 4.00 1.62
CA VAL A 319 -35.20 5.38 1.14
C VAL A 319 -35.28 5.46 -0.38
N LYS A 320 -35.74 6.59 -0.92
CA LYS A 320 -35.71 6.83 -2.37
C LYS A 320 -34.30 7.19 -2.83
N GLU A 321 -34.04 7.09 -4.12
CA GLU A 321 -32.74 7.39 -4.72
C GLU A 321 -32.18 8.77 -4.36
N GLU A 322 -32.99 9.82 -4.46
CA GLU A 322 -32.56 11.18 -4.11
C GLU A 322 -32.19 11.34 -2.62
N GLU A 323 -32.92 10.66 -1.74
CA GLU A 323 -32.64 10.66 -0.31
C GLU A 323 -31.38 9.84 0.00
N PHE A 324 -31.17 8.72 -0.69
CA PHE A 324 -29.97 7.90 -0.58
C PHE A 324 -28.72 8.66 -1.05
N LYS A 325 -28.77 9.33 -2.22
CA LYS A 325 -27.70 10.19 -2.74
C LYS A 325 -27.37 11.32 -1.77
N LYS A 326 -28.42 11.95 -1.21
CA LYS A 326 -28.27 13.01 -0.21
C LYS A 326 -27.56 12.49 1.04
N LEU A 327 -27.99 11.35 1.58
CA LEU A 327 -27.37 10.76 2.76
C LEU A 327 -25.91 10.36 2.52
N LEU A 328 -25.60 9.78 1.36
CA LEU A 328 -24.23 9.46 0.96
C LEU A 328 -23.35 10.73 0.88
N THR A 329 -23.91 11.82 0.36
CA THR A 329 -23.22 13.12 0.30
C THR A 329 -23.00 13.72 1.70
N GLU A 330 -23.97 13.57 2.61
CA GLU A 330 -23.85 14.01 4.01
C GLU A 330 -22.82 13.20 4.80
N ILE A 331 -22.72 11.89 4.55
CA ILE A 331 -21.68 11.01 5.10
C ILE A 331 -20.30 11.50 4.64
N LEU A 332 -20.11 11.73 3.33
CA LEU A 332 -18.87 12.27 2.79
C LEU A 332 -18.53 13.63 3.41
N GLY A 333 -19.49 14.55 3.48
CA GLY A 333 -19.28 15.86 4.12
C GLY A 333 -18.88 15.76 5.59
N SER A 334 -19.48 14.83 6.33
CA SER A 334 -19.16 14.61 7.75
C SER A 334 -17.78 13.97 7.94
N LEU A 335 -17.42 13.00 7.08
CA LEU A 335 -16.08 12.40 7.04
C LEU A 335 -15.01 13.44 6.71
N MET A 336 -15.26 14.31 5.74
CA MET A 336 -14.37 15.42 5.40
C MET A 336 -14.06 16.28 6.63
N LEU A 337 -15.07 16.67 7.40
CA LEU A 337 -14.87 17.48 8.61
C LEU A 337 -14.11 16.73 9.71
N GLN A 338 -14.36 15.43 9.87
CA GLN A 338 -13.61 14.61 10.83
C GLN A 338 -12.12 14.50 10.44
N LEU A 339 -11.83 14.26 9.17
CA LEU A 339 -10.46 14.13 8.67
C LEU A 339 -9.70 15.46 8.64
N GLU A 340 -10.38 16.60 8.40
CA GLU A 340 -9.78 17.93 8.54
C GLU A 340 -9.38 18.22 10.00
N GLY A 341 -10.09 17.66 10.98
CA GLY A 341 -9.80 17.81 12.41
C GLY A 341 -8.83 16.76 12.96
N ASN A 342 -8.80 15.56 12.38
CA ASN A 342 -7.98 14.43 12.81
C ASN A 342 -7.52 13.63 11.59
N ILE A 343 -6.31 13.94 11.11
CA ILE A 343 -5.70 13.29 9.95
C ILE A 343 -5.36 11.84 10.30
N ILE A 344 -5.69 10.91 9.40
CA ILE A 344 -5.29 9.50 9.50
C ILE A 344 -4.11 9.30 8.56
N SER A 345 -2.98 8.81 9.07
CA SER A 345 -1.81 8.47 8.24
C SER A 345 -1.47 7.00 8.44
N VAL A 346 -1.30 6.28 7.34
CA VAL A 346 -0.94 4.87 7.33
C VAL A 346 0.33 4.72 6.52
N SER A 347 1.35 4.09 7.11
CA SER A 347 2.57 3.76 6.42
C SER A 347 2.82 2.26 6.40
N THR A 348 3.40 1.78 5.31
CA THR A 348 3.84 0.39 5.15
C THR A 348 5.27 0.39 4.66
N ASN A 349 6.07 -0.52 5.21
CA ASN A 349 7.48 -0.63 4.93
C ASN A 349 7.79 -2.09 4.62
N SER A 350 8.40 -2.35 3.46
CA SER A 350 8.81 -3.68 3.05
C SER A 350 10.27 -3.68 2.63
N VAL A 351 11.05 -4.64 3.13
CA VAL A 351 12.44 -4.80 2.71
C VAL A 351 12.45 -5.35 1.29
N VAL A 352 13.14 -4.64 0.39
CA VAL A 352 13.36 -5.11 -0.97
C VAL A 352 14.56 -6.04 -0.94
N HIS A 353 14.28 -7.33 -0.92
CA HIS A 353 15.28 -8.33 -1.23
C HIS A 353 15.56 -8.23 -2.73
N GLU A 354 16.84 -8.15 -3.12
CA GLU A 354 17.22 -8.27 -4.54
C GLU A 354 16.47 -9.46 -5.15
N PRO A 355 16.01 -9.37 -6.42
CA PRO A 355 15.08 -10.36 -6.93
C PRO A 355 15.67 -11.76 -6.82
N ILE A 356 14.90 -12.67 -6.21
CA ILE A 356 14.84 -14.05 -6.67
C ILE A 356 14.80 -13.94 -8.20
N ALA A 357 15.70 -14.64 -8.90
CA ALA A 357 16.04 -14.49 -10.31
C ALA A 357 14.90 -14.73 -11.34
N SER A 358 13.65 -14.47 -10.97
CA SER A 358 12.43 -14.56 -11.74
C SER A 358 11.84 -13.16 -11.92
N ALA A 359 12.58 -12.25 -12.54
CA ALA A 359 11.96 -11.06 -13.10
C ALA A 359 10.87 -11.52 -14.09
N SER A 360 9.67 -10.96 -13.95
CA SER A 360 8.49 -11.37 -14.74
C SER A 360 8.84 -11.39 -16.23
N SER A 361 8.70 -12.56 -16.87
CA SER A 361 9.06 -12.74 -18.29
C SER A 361 8.31 -11.75 -19.20
N LEU A 362 7.15 -11.25 -18.74
CA LEU A 362 6.32 -10.31 -19.49
C LEU A 362 6.84 -8.87 -19.47
N LEU A 363 7.50 -8.41 -18.40
CA LEU A 363 7.96 -7.01 -18.25
C LEU A 363 9.46 -6.84 -18.49
N GLN A 364 10.19 -7.91 -18.75
CA GLN A 364 11.61 -7.81 -19.08
C GLN A 364 11.83 -7.11 -20.44
N PRO A 365 12.72 -6.10 -20.51
CA PRO A 365 13.18 -5.57 -21.78
C PRO A 365 13.97 -6.67 -22.52
N SER A 366 13.84 -6.69 -23.85
CA SER A 366 14.62 -7.61 -24.67
C SER A 366 16.11 -7.32 -24.51
N SER A 367 16.88 -8.34 -24.13
CA SER A 367 18.34 -8.30 -24.23
C SER A 367 18.69 -8.16 -25.71
N SER A 368 19.09 -6.95 -26.09
CA SER A 368 19.59 -6.62 -27.42
C SER A 368 20.87 -7.45 -27.64
N SER A 369 20.80 -8.39 -28.59
CA SER A 369 22.00 -9.00 -29.19
C SER A 369 22.38 -8.25 -30.44
#